data_AF-Q68E73-F1
#
_entry.id   AF-Q68E73-F1
#
_cell.length_a   1.000
_cell.length_b   1.000
_cell.length_c   1.000
_cell.angle_alpha   90.00
_cell.angle_beta   90.00
_cell.angle_gamma   90.00
#
_symmetry.space_group_name_H-M   'P 1'
#
loop_
_entity.id
_entity.type
_entity.pdbx_description
1 polymer ?
#
loop_
_entity_poly.entity_id
_entity_poly.type
_entity_poly.pdbx_seq_one_letter_code
_entity_poly.pdbx_strand_id
1 'polypeptide(L)'
;MGSIDGKALSEIGRRSRASGDYWEQLLGLEDTARLMQIRISDLRLAVLSGKMINGKLPPKIHSVSGGGHFFFDGQEIKEWLALKND
;
A
#
# COMPACT_ATOMS: atom_id res chain seq x y z
N MET A 1 -26.34 -23.91 31.53
CA MET A 1 -25.88 -24.25 30.17
C MET A 1 -25.42 -22.96 29.52
N GLY A 2 -24.09 -22.80 29.39
CA GLY A 2 -23.45 -21.55 29.02
C GLY A 2 -23.46 -21.29 27.52
N SER A 3 -23.78 -20.06 27.15
CA SER A 3 -23.59 -19.47 25.83
C SER A 3 -22.10 -19.30 25.53
N ILE A 4 -21.64 -19.73 24.35
CA ILE A 4 -20.33 -19.34 23.81
C ILE A 4 -20.47 -19.12 22.29
N ASP A 5 -20.60 -17.84 21.93
CA ASP A 5 -19.94 -17.20 20.79
C ASP A 5 -19.68 -18.01 19.51
N GLY A 6 -20.74 -18.21 18.71
CA GLY A 6 -20.63 -18.57 17.29
C GLY A 6 -20.23 -17.40 16.37
N LYS A 7 -19.84 -16.23 16.91
CA LYS A 7 -19.50 -15.02 16.14
C LYS A 7 -18.00 -14.74 15.99
N ALA A 8 -17.13 -15.52 16.62
CA ALA A 8 -15.68 -15.30 16.60
C ALA A 8 -14.91 -16.05 15.49
N LEU A 9 -15.60 -16.66 14.53
CA LEU A 9 -14.98 -17.22 13.31
C LEU A 9 -15.30 -16.41 12.04
N SER A 10 -16.03 -15.30 12.21
CA SER A 10 -16.02 -14.22 11.23
C SER A 10 -14.62 -13.59 11.21
N GLU A 11 -14.16 -13.21 10.02
CA GLU A 11 -13.03 -12.27 9.78
C GLU A 11 -11.66 -12.84 9.40
N ILE A 12 -11.16 -13.94 10.00
CA ILE A 12 -9.77 -14.36 9.72
C ILE A 12 -9.62 -15.21 8.44
N GLY A 13 -10.65 -15.95 8.03
CA GLY A 13 -10.57 -16.89 6.89
C GLY A 13 -11.02 -16.35 5.51
N ARG A 14 -11.50 -15.10 5.40
CA ARG A 14 -12.05 -14.57 4.13
C ARG A 14 -11.03 -13.82 3.26
N ARG A 15 -9.77 -13.69 3.70
CA ARG A 15 -8.70 -12.96 2.97
C ARG A 15 -7.82 -13.83 2.05
N SER A 16 -8.19 -15.08 1.78
CA SER A 16 -7.38 -15.99 0.94
C SER A 16 -7.97 -16.32 -0.44
N ARG A 17 -8.91 -15.52 -0.97
CA ARG A 17 -9.59 -15.87 -2.24
C ARG A 17 -9.63 -14.75 -3.30
N ALA A 18 -8.52 -14.07 -3.47
CA ALA A 18 -8.18 -13.44 -4.74
C ALA A 18 -6.66 -13.51 -4.88
N SER A 19 -6.16 -14.66 -5.34
CA SER A 19 -4.78 -14.78 -5.84
C SER A 19 -4.67 -14.02 -7.17
N GLY A 20 -4.87 -12.70 -7.13
CA GLY A 20 -4.26 -11.79 -8.10
C GLY A 20 -2.85 -11.51 -7.59
N ASP A 21 -1.91 -11.28 -8.51
CA ASP A 21 -0.53 -10.93 -8.16
C ASP A 21 -0.55 -9.82 -7.10
N TYR A 22 0.30 -9.90 -6.06
CA TYR A 22 0.35 -8.88 -5.00
C TYR A 22 0.48 -7.45 -5.57
N TRP A 23 1.15 -7.35 -6.72
CA TRP A 23 1.38 -6.12 -7.45
C TRP A 23 0.20 -5.66 -8.32
N GLU A 24 -0.81 -6.49 -8.54
CA GLU A 24 -2.06 -6.09 -9.23
C GLU A 24 -3.04 -5.38 -8.28
N GLN A 25 -2.71 -5.29 -6.99
CA GLN A 25 -3.55 -4.68 -5.98
C GLN A 25 -3.17 -3.21 -5.74
N LEU A 26 -4.15 -2.41 -5.33
CA LEU A 26 -3.89 -1.07 -4.82
C LEU A 26 -3.23 -1.15 -3.44
N LEU A 27 -2.11 -0.46 -3.29
CA LEU A 27 -1.34 -0.41 -2.06
C LEU A 27 -1.62 0.89 -1.32
N GLY A 28 -1.84 0.78 -0.01
CA GLY A 28 -1.98 1.95 0.86
C GLY A 28 -0.65 2.63 1.11
N LEU A 29 -0.70 3.91 1.51
CA LEU A 29 0.48 4.71 1.86
C LEU A 29 1.45 4.01 2.83
N GLU A 30 0.94 3.28 3.82
CA GLU A 30 1.76 2.56 4.80
C GLU A 30 2.51 1.37 4.19
N ASP A 31 1.81 0.54 3.41
CA ASP A 31 2.42 -0.57 2.68
C ASP A 31 3.46 -0.08 1.67
N THR A 32 3.13 0.96 0.90
CA THR A 32 4.04 1.58 -0.07
C THR A 32 5.28 2.14 0.63
N ALA A 33 5.13 2.86 1.74
CA ALA A 33 6.27 3.38 2.52
C ALA A 33 7.16 2.26 3.05
N ARG A 34 6.56 1.16 3.52
CA ARG A 34 7.28 -0.03 4.00
C ARG A 34 8.07 -0.69 2.87
N LEU A 35 7.46 -0.89 1.70
CA LEU A 35 8.12 -1.47 0.52
C LEU A 35 9.28 -0.60 0.02
N MET A 36 9.10 0.72 0.00
CA MET A 36 10.12 1.69 -0.39
C MET A 36 11.20 1.92 0.70
N GLN A 37 11.02 1.34 1.90
CA GLN A 37 11.88 1.53 3.06
C GLN A 37 12.08 3.00 3.45
N ILE A 38 11.00 3.78 3.42
CA ILE A 38 10.99 5.20 3.78
C ILE A 38 9.92 5.48 4.82
N ARG A 39 10.01 6.63 5.49
CA ARG A 39 8.98 7.03 6.44
C ARG A 39 7.68 7.40 5.71
N ILE A 40 6.55 7.05 6.30
CA ILE A 40 5.21 7.39 5.80
C ILE A 40 5.09 8.91 5.57
N SER A 41 5.56 9.72 6.52
CA SER A 41 5.53 11.19 6.41
C SER A 41 6.38 11.72 5.25
N ASP A 42 7.53 11.12 5.00
CA ASP A 42 8.41 11.50 3.88
C ASP A 42 7.77 11.11 2.54
N LEU A 43 7.19 9.92 2.42
CA LEU A 43 6.44 9.51 1.23
C LEU A 43 5.26 10.46 0.98
N ARG A 44 4.48 10.75 2.03
CA ARG A 44 3.33 11.65 1.95
C ARG A 44 3.73 13.04 1.46
N LEU A 45 4.78 13.61 2.04
CA LEU A 45 5.29 14.92 1.67
C LEU A 45 5.87 14.91 0.26
N ALA A 46 6.59 13.86 -0.12
CA ALA A 46 7.16 13.72 -1.44
C ALA A 46 6.09 13.69 -2.52
N VAL A 47 5.07 12.86 -2.33
CA VAL A 47 3.94 12.72 -3.25
C VAL A 47 3.16 14.04 -3.41
N LEU A 48 2.96 14.79 -2.31
CA LEU A 48 2.22 16.06 -2.34
C LEU A 48 3.06 17.24 -2.87
N SER A 49 4.35 17.26 -2.57
CA SER A 49 5.26 18.37 -2.92
C SER A 49 6.04 18.12 -4.21
N GLY A 50 5.95 16.94 -4.81
CA GLY A 50 6.81 16.51 -5.93
C GLY A 50 8.29 16.36 -5.53
N LYS A 51 8.60 16.21 -4.24
CA LYS A 51 9.98 16.06 -3.76
C LYS A 51 10.51 14.69 -4.16
N MET A 52 11.74 14.64 -4.68
CA MET A 52 12.38 13.38 -5.02
C MET A 52 12.69 12.53 -3.78
N ILE A 53 12.48 11.23 -3.91
CA ILE A 53 12.82 10.19 -2.94
C ILE A 53 13.99 9.40 -3.52
N ASN A 54 15.14 9.37 -2.84
CA ASN A 54 16.33 8.66 -3.31
C ASN A 54 16.73 9.02 -4.76
N GLY A 55 16.62 10.30 -5.13
CA GLY A 55 16.93 10.79 -6.48
C GLY A 55 15.89 10.45 -7.55
N LYS A 56 14.73 9.88 -7.17
CA LYS A 56 13.64 9.51 -8.09
C LYS A 56 12.36 10.26 -7.76
N LEU A 57 11.51 10.46 -8.75
CA LEU A 57 10.16 10.98 -8.50
C LEU A 57 9.36 10.00 -7.63
N PRO A 58 8.50 10.48 -6.73
CA PRO A 58 7.64 9.61 -5.94
C PRO A 58 6.63 8.88 -6.83
N PRO A 59 6.12 7.71 -6.40
CA PRO A 59 5.02 7.05 -7.08
C PRO A 59 3.77 7.93 -7.07
N LYS A 60 2.97 7.83 -8.12
CA LYS A 60 1.76 8.62 -8.32
C LYS A 60 0.62 8.06 -7.48
N ILE A 61 -0.19 8.98 -6.97
CA ILE A 61 -1.44 8.60 -6.32
C ILE A 61 -2.38 8.09 -7.41
N HIS A 62 -2.80 6.84 -7.28
CA HIS A 62 -3.83 6.24 -8.13
C HIS A 62 -5.22 6.70 -7.68
N SER A 63 -5.47 6.73 -6.37
CA SER A 63 -6.76 7.14 -5.81
C SER A 63 -6.63 7.67 -4.39
N VAL A 64 -7.57 8.53 -3.99
CA VAL A 64 -7.68 9.06 -2.63
C VAL A 64 -9.01 8.61 -2.04
N SER A 65 -8.97 7.95 -0.88
CA SER A 65 -10.19 7.59 -0.14
C SER A 65 -10.87 8.84 0.45
N GLY A 66 -12.17 8.77 0.72
CA GLY A 66 -12.91 9.85 1.40
C GLY A 66 -12.36 10.22 2.80
N GLY A 67 -11.56 9.35 3.42
CA GLY A 67 -10.83 9.61 4.66
C GLY A 67 -9.43 10.23 4.49
N GLY A 68 -9.02 10.58 3.26
CA GLY A 68 -7.69 11.15 2.98
C GLY A 68 -6.56 10.10 2.91
N HIS A 69 -6.91 8.82 2.75
CA HIS A 69 -5.93 7.76 2.52
C HIS A 69 -5.51 7.71 1.06
N PHE A 70 -4.20 7.64 0.82
CA PHE A 70 -3.63 7.52 -0.53
C PHE A 70 -3.46 6.06 -0.90
N PHE A 71 -3.89 5.74 -2.11
CA PHE A 71 -3.69 4.45 -2.76
C PHE A 71 -2.79 4.61 -3.98
N PHE A 72 -1.89 3.65 -4.13
CA PHE A 72 -0.89 3.58 -5.19
C PHE A 72 -1.11 2.31 -5.98
N ASP A 73 -0.78 2.34 -7.27
CA ASP A 73 -0.81 1.15 -8.10
C ASP A 73 0.37 0.23 -7.75
N GLY A 74 0.08 -1.05 -7.45
CA GLY A 74 1.12 -2.01 -7.08
C GLY A 74 2.17 -2.21 -8.18
N GLN A 75 1.79 -2.21 -9.46
CA GLN A 75 2.75 -2.35 -10.56
C GLN A 75 3.68 -1.14 -10.61
N GLU A 76 3.14 0.07 -10.42
CA GLU A 76 3.97 1.28 -10.40
C GLU A 76 4.98 1.27 -9.25
N ILE A 77 4.60 0.78 -8.06
CA ILE A 77 5.53 0.59 -6.95
C ILE A 77 6.60 -0.45 -7.29
N LYS A 78 6.20 -1.56 -7.91
CA LYS A 78 7.13 -2.62 -8.36
C LYS A 78 8.16 -2.06 -9.35
N GLU A 79 7.72 -1.30 -10.35
CA GLU A 79 8.59 -0.65 -11.32
C GLU A 79 9.52 0.36 -10.64
N TRP A 80 8.99 1.18 -9.73
CA TRP A 80 9.78 2.14 -8.96
C TRP A 80 10.92 1.47 -8.17
N LEU A 81 10.61 0.33 -7.54
CA LEU A 81 11.59 -0.50 -6.82
C LEU A 81 12.58 -1.18 -7.75
N ALA A 82 12.13 -1.68 -8.90
CA ALA A 82 12.95 -2.36 -9.89
C ALA A 82 14.01 -1.44 -10.52
N LEU A 83 13.74 -0.13 -10.60
CA LEU A 83 14.70 0.89 -11.04
C LEU A 83 15.96 1.00 -10.14
N LYS A 84 16.15 0.16 -9.11
CA LYS A 84 17.33 0.20 -8.21
C LYS A 84 18.60 -0.48 -8.76
N ASN A 85 18.63 -0.92 -10.02
CA ASN A 85 19.83 -1.54 -10.59
C ASN A 85 20.29 -0.77 -11.84
N ASP A 86 21.15 0.21 -11.64
CA ASP A 86 22.36 0.46 -12.44
C ASP A 86 23.41 1.12 -11.53
#